data_AF-A0A2G6I7S3-F1
#
_entry.id   AF-A0A2G6I7S3-F1
#
_cell.length_a   1.000
_cell.length_b   1.000
_cell.length_c   1.000
_cell.angle_alpha   90.00
_cell.angle_beta   90.00
_cell.angle_gamma   90.00
#
_symmetry.space_group_name_H-M   'P 1'
#
loop_
_entity.id
_entity.type
_entity.pdbx_description
1 polymer ?
#
loop_
_entity_poly.entity_id
_entity_poly.type
_entity_poly.pdbx_seq_one_letter_code
_entity_poly.pdbx_strand_id
1 'polypeptide(L)'
;MAKTETEITDETLEAFFAAGRARPPEPGAGVMARIVADAEAELDARMPNPVRPRPAPRSPGVWTRLLDGIGGWPALASLGAAAVAGVWIGFAAPDRINTLAGGRLLPGLSVSDTGYELEDLLPGYSGFEGLAEESTG
;
A
#
# COMPACT_ATOMS: atom_id res chain seq x y z
N MET A 1 12.02 -35.72 17.36
CA MET A 1 11.55 -35.65 15.97
C MET A 1 11.65 -34.20 15.52
N ALA A 2 12.74 -33.81 14.84
CA ALA A 2 12.92 -32.46 14.34
C ALA A 2 12.23 -32.33 12.96
N LYS A 3 11.35 -31.34 12.82
CA LYS A 3 10.68 -31.00 11.57
C LYS A 3 11.62 -30.07 10.80
N THR A 4 12.31 -30.60 9.80
CA THR A 4 13.06 -29.78 8.84
C THR A 4 12.05 -29.05 7.95
N GLU A 5 11.84 -27.76 8.19
CA GLU A 5 11.21 -26.88 7.21
C GLU A 5 12.20 -26.67 6.07
N THR A 6 11.92 -27.26 4.92
CA THR A 6 12.69 -27.03 3.70
C THR A 6 12.42 -25.60 3.23
N GLU A 7 13.38 -24.71 3.42
CA GLU A 7 13.33 -23.35 2.84
C GLU A 7 13.27 -23.46 1.31
N ILE A 8 12.19 -22.96 0.72
CA ILE A 8 12.04 -22.92 -0.74
C ILE A 8 12.74 -21.65 -1.21
N THR A 9 13.81 -21.80 -2.01
CA THR A 9 14.55 -20.67 -2.56
C THR A 9 13.86 -20.08 -3.80
N ASP A 10 14.16 -18.81 -4.12
CA ASP A 10 13.62 -18.12 -5.29
C ASP A 10 13.96 -18.84 -6.61
N GLU A 11 15.14 -19.44 -6.72
CA GLU A 11 15.53 -20.22 -7.89
C GLU A 11 14.66 -21.47 -8.05
N THR A 12 14.28 -22.08 -6.93
CA THR A 12 13.39 -23.25 -6.92
C THR A 12 11.97 -22.84 -7.34
N LEU A 13 11.49 -21.68 -6.89
CA LEU A 13 10.19 -21.12 -7.31
C LEU A 13 10.17 -20.78 -8.80
N GLU A 14 11.22 -20.13 -9.32
CA GLU A 14 11.32 -19.79 -10.73
C GLU A 14 11.33 -21.05 -11.61
N ALA A 15 12.00 -22.13 -11.16
CA ALA A 15 11.94 -23.42 -11.84
C ALA A 15 10.52 -23.99 -11.91
N PHE A 16 9.72 -23.87 -10.84
CA PHE A 16 8.31 -24.28 -10.86
C PHE A 16 7.46 -23.43 -11.81
N PHE A 17 7.66 -22.10 -11.83
CA PHE A 17 6.93 -21.22 -12.75
C PHE A 17 7.32 -21.43 -14.21
N ALA A 18 8.60 -21.68 -14.49
CA ALA A 18 9.06 -22.08 -15.82
C ALA A 18 8.40 -23.39 -16.28
N ALA A 19 8.31 -24.39 -15.39
CA ALA A 19 7.64 -25.65 -15.69
C ALA A 19 6.14 -25.49 -15.93
N GLY A 20 5.47 -24.59 -15.20
CA GLY A 20 4.06 -24.25 -15.40
C GLY A 20 3.79 -23.54 -16.73
N ARG A 21 4.64 -22.57 -17.11
CA ARG A 21 4.54 -21.87 -18.40
C ARG A 21 4.78 -22.80 -19.59
N ALA A 22 5.66 -23.78 -19.45
CA ALA A 22 5.94 -24.76 -20.51
C ALA A 22 4.76 -25.71 -20.78
N ARG A 23 3.85 -25.89 -19.82
CA ARG A 23 2.67 -26.77 -19.93
C ARG A 23 1.44 -26.03 -19.41
N PRO A 24 0.95 -25.03 -20.17
CA PRO A 24 -0.23 -24.30 -19.78
C PRO A 24 -1.42 -25.28 -19.72
N PRO A 25 -2.17 -25.33 -18.62
CA PRO A 25 -3.38 -26.14 -18.58
C PRO A 25 -4.39 -25.56 -19.57
N GLU A 26 -4.92 -26.40 -20.46
CA GLU A 26 -5.98 -25.98 -21.37
C GLU A 26 -7.28 -25.81 -20.57
N PRO A 27 -7.95 -24.63 -20.64
CA PRO A 27 -9.22 -24.44 -19.99
C PRO A 27 -10.24 -25.44 -20.55
N GLY A 28 -11.00 -26.11 -19.67
CA GLY A 28 -12.04 -27.02 -20.12
C GLY A 28 -13.09 -26.31 -20.97
N ALA A 29 -13.63 -26.99 -21.99
CA ALA A 29 -14.60 -26.42 -22.94
C ALA A 29 -15.81 -25.73 -22.25
N GLY A 30 -16.26 -26.26 -21.11
CA GLY A 30 -17.35 -25.66 -20.34
C GLY A 30 -17.00 -24.30 -19.72
N VAL A 31 -15.73 -24.09 -19.32
CA VAL A 31 -15.25 -22.79 -18.81
C VAL A 31 -15.17 -21.80 -19.97
N MET A 32 -14.61 -22.22 -21.11
CA MET A 32 -14.56 -21.38 -22.30
C MET A 32 -15.95 -20.95 -22.78
N ALA A 33 -16.92 -21.85 -22.80
CA ALA A 33 -18.30 -21.54 -23.17
C ALA A 33 -18.93 -20.51 -22.21
N ARG A 34 -18.65 -20.59 -20.91
CA ARG A 34 -19.13 -19.61 -19.93
C ARG A 34 -18.47 -18.25 -20.11
N ILE A 35 -17.15 -18.20 -20.37
CA ILE A 35 -16.44 -16.94 -20.63
C ILE A 35 -17.01 -16.25 -21.86
N VAL A 36 -17.26 -17.00 -22.94
CA VAL A 36 -17.86 -16.44 -24.16
C VAL A 36 -19.27 -15.92 -23.89
N ALA A 37 -20.11 -16.70 -23.19
CA ALA A 37 -21.47 -16.28 -22.84
C ALA A 37 -21.49 -15.02 -21.94
N ASP A 38 -20.56 -14.92 -20.99
CA ASP A 38 -20.42 -13.75 -20.12
C ASP A 38 -19.96 -12.51 -20.91
N ALA A 39 -18.98 -12.69 -21.81
CA ALA A 39 -18.52 -11.63 -22.70
C ALA A 39 -19.65 -11.14 -23.64
N GLU A 40 -20.44 -12.04 -24.19
CA GLU A 40 -21.61 -11.70 -25.01
C GLU A 40 -22.67 -10.94 -24.21
N ALA A 41 -22.95 -11.37 -22.98
CA ALA A 41 -23.89 -10.68 -22.09
C ALA A 41 -23.42 -9.25 -21.76
N GLU A 42 -22.12 -9.06 -21.51
CA GLU A 42 -21.55 -7.75 -21.22
C GLU A 42 -21.53 -6.86 -22.48
N LEU A 43 -21.27 -7.43 -23.66
CA LEU A 43 -21.37 -6.71 -24.94
C LEU A 43 -22.81 -6.25 -25.20
N ASP A 44 -23.80 -7.10 -24.95
CA ASP A 44 -25.22 -6.77 -25.12
C ASP A 44 -25.70 -5.73 -24.08
N ALA A 45 -25.24 -5.84 -22.83
CA ALA A 45 -25.52 -4.85 -21.78
C ALA A 45 -24.92 -3.47 -22.09
N ARG A 46 -23.76 -3.44 -22.74
CA ARG A 46 -23.08 -2.20 -23.16
C ARG A 46 -23.54 -1.68 -24.51
N MET A 47 -24.19 -2.51 -25.32
CA MET A 47 -24.76 -2.07 -26.58
C MET A 47 -25.81 -0.99 -26.29
N PRO A 48 -25.68 0.21 -26.88
CA PRO A 48 -26.71 1.22 -26.75
C PRO A 48 -27.99 0.68 -27.40
N ASN A 49 -28.95 0.33 -26.54
CA ASN A 49 -30.23 -0.24 -26.94
C ASN A 49 -30.86 0.60 -28.07
N PRO A 50 -31.25 0.01 -29.21
CA PRO A 50 -31.91 0.73 -30.29
C PRO A 50 -33.23 1.30 -29.78
N VAL A 51 -33.19 2.58 -29.43
CA VAL A 51 -34.29 3.54 -29.34
C VAL A 51 -35.64 2.92 -28.96
N ARG A 52 -35.78 2.47 -27.71
CA ARG A 52 -37.03 2.77 -27.01
C ARG A 52 -37.00 4.27 -26.69
N PRO A 53 -38.10 5.02 -26.86
CA PRO A 53 -38.18 6.38 -26.33
C PRO A 53 -38.05 6.29 -24.81
N ARG A 54 -36.80 6.37 -24.33
CA ARG A 54 -36.46 6.49 -22.93
C ARG A 54 -37.00 7.85 -22.50
N PRO A 55 -37.75 7.95 -21.39
CA PRO A 55 -38.11 9.25 -20.85
C PRO A 55 -36.84 10.09 -20.80
N ALA A 56 -36.93 11.33 -21.31
CA ALA A 56 -35.79 12.22 -21.49
C ALA A 56 -34.87 12.07 -20.28
N PRO A 57 -33.59 11.64 -20.46
CA PRO A 57 -32.72 11.43 -19.33
C PRO A 57 -32.71 12.74 -18.55
N ARG A 58 -33.14 12.67 -17.28
CA ARG A 58 -33.00 13.81 -16.37
C ARG A 58 -31.56 14.24 -16.51
N SER A 59 -31.35 15.48 -16.95
CA SER A 59 -30.01 15.98 -17.23
C SER A 59 -29.11 15.62 -16.06
N PRO A 60 -28.05 14.80 -16.26
CA PRO A 60 -27.21 14.37 -15.15
C PRO A 60 -26.77 15.62 -14.41
N GLY A 61 -26.92 15.59 -13.08
CA GLY A 61 -26.51 16.71 -12.23
C GLY A 61 -25.06 17.08 -12.51
N VAL A 62 -24.68 18.32 -12.23
CA VAL A 62 -23.32 18.83 -12.49
C VAL A 62 -22.25 17.88 -11.91
N TRP A 63 -22.52 17.32 -10.74
CA TRP A 63 -21.66 16.33 -10.08
C TRP A 63 -21.51 15.01 -10.84
N THR A 64 -22.60 14.49 -11.42
CA THR A 64 -22.56 13.23 -12.19
C THR A 64 -21.74 13.41 -13.48
N ARG A 65 -21.86 14.57 -14.13
CA ARG A 65 -21.03 14.90 -15.31
C ARG A 65 -19.55 15.03 -14.97
N LEU A 66 -19.22 15.58 -13.80
CA LEU A 66 -17.83 15.68 -13.35
C LEU A 66 -17.24 14.29 -13.05
N LEU A 67 -18.03 13.40 -12.44
CA LEU A 67 -17.62 12.03 -12.15
C LEU A 67 -17.48 11.17 -13.41
N ASP A 68 -18.40 11.30 -14.38
CA ASP A 68 -18.29 10.63 -15.68
C ASP A 68 -17.03 11.09 -16.44
N GLY A 69 -16.65 12.36 -16.32
CA GLY A 69 -15.42 12.88 -16.92
C GLY A 69 -14.12 12.34 -16.29
N ILE A 70 -14.18 11.82 -15.07
CA ILE A 70 -13.01 11.30 -14.31
C ILE A 70 -12.92 9.75 -14.38
N GLY A 71 -13.92 9.08 -14.98
CA GLY A 71 -13.94 7.62 -15.14
C GLY A 71 -15.06 6.90 -14.39
N GLY A 72 -16.05 7.63 -13.86
CA GLY A 72 -17.27 7.09 -13.27
C GLY A 72 -17.07 6.42 -11.90
N TRP A 73 -17.96 5.48 -11.57
CA TRP A 73 -17.95 4.74 -10.30
C TRP A 73 -16.64 3.99 -9.97
N PRO A 74 -15.90 3.42 -10.95
CA PRO A 74 -14.58 2.82 -10.70
C PRO A 74 -13.56 3.82 -10.13
N ALA A 75 -13.57 5.07 -10.61
CA ALA A 75 -12.66 6.10 -10.12
C ALA A 75 -12.95 6.48 -8.65
N LEU A 76 -14.24 6.51 -8.27
CA LEU A 76 -14.67 6.69 -6.88
C LEU A 76 -14.23 5.52 -6.00
N ALA A 77 -14.33 4.28 -6.49
CA ALA A 77 -13.89 3.10 -5.76
C ALA A 77 -12.38 3.12 -5.50
N SER A 78 -11.56 3.48 -6.50
CA SER A 78 -10.11 3.62 -6.31
C SER A 78 -9.75 4.79 -5.40
N LEU A 79 -10.48 5.90 -5.47
CA LEU A 79 -10.28 7.04 -4.57
C LEU A 79 -10.58 6.67 -3.12
N GLY A 80 -11.67 5.92 -2.89
CA GLY A 80 -12.00 5.37 -1.57
C GLY A 80 -10.94 4.41 -1.05
N ALA A 81 -10.47 3.48 -1.89
CA ALA A 81 -9.41 2.55 -1.54
C ALA A 81 -8.09 3.28 -1.22
N ALA A 82 -7.73 4.30 -1.99
CA ALA A 82 -6.55 5.13 -1.75
C ALA A 82 -6.68 5.93 -0.43
N ALA A 83 -7.87 6.45 -0.12
CA ALA A 83 -8.11 7.13 1.15
C ALA A 83 -7.94 6.20 2.35
N VAL A 84 -8.50 4.98 2.29
CA VAL A 84 -8.33 3.97 3.33
C VAL A 84 -6.86 3.55 3.47
N ALA A 85 -6.16 3.35 2.36
CA ALA A 85 -4.73 3.03 2.36
C ALA A 85 -3.91 4.16 2.98
N GLY A 86 -4.22 5.43 2.69
CA GLY A 86 -3.57 6.59 3.30
C GLY A 86 -3.78 6.65 4.80
N VAL A 87 -5.00 6.41 5.28
CA VAL A 87 -5.31 6.34 6.73
C VAL A 87 -4.56 5.19 7.39
N TRP A 88 -4.51 4.02 6.76
CA TRP A 88 -3.78 2.85 7.27
C TRP A 88 -2.29 3.13 7.40
N ILE A 89 -1.66 3.68 6.36
CA ILE A 89 -0.24 4.04 6.35
C ILE A 89 0.06 5.12 7.41
N GLY A 90 -0.83 6.12 7.52
CA GLY A 90 -0.74 7.19 8.52
C GLY A 90 -0.73 6.66 9.96
N PHE A 91 -1.58 5.67 10.23
CA PHE A 91 -1.71 5.06 11.54
C PHE A 91 -0.57 4.07 11.86
N ALA A 92 -0.08 3.31 10.87
CA ALA A 92 0.90 2.25 11.09
C ALA A 92 2.32 2.75 11.41
N ALA A 93 2.68 3.98 10.99
CA ALA A 93 4.03 4.52 11.19
C ALA A 93 4.03 6.06 11.42
N PRO A 94 3.43 6.55 12.51
CA PRO A 94 3.34 7.98 12.79
C PRO A 94 4.72 8.64 12.91
N ASP A 95 5.69 7.96 13.53
CA ASP A 95 7.04 8.50 13.75
C ASP A 95 7.82 8.66 12.44
N ARG A 96 7.68 7.71 11.49
CA ARG A 96 8.34 7.81 10.18
C ARG A 96 7.79 8.94 9.33
N ILE A 97 6.50 9.23 9.44
CA ILE A 97 5.88 10.35 8.72
C ILE A 97 6.32 11.69 9.35
N ASN A 98 6.43 11.76 10.67
CA ASN A 98 6.92 12.96 11.36
C ASN A 98 8.40 13.23 11.06
N THR A 99 9.25 12.20 11.01
CA THR A 99 10.67 12.37 10.64
C THR A 99 10.85 12.80 9.19
N LEU A 100 10.12 12.22 8.23
CA LEU A 100 10.13 12.66 6.82
C LEU A 100 9.63 14.10 6.65
N ALA A 101 8.67 14.53 7.47
CA ALA A 101 8.18 15.90 7.46
C ALA A 101 9.03 16.89 8.27
N GLY A 102 10.22 16.46 8.73
CA GLY A 102 11.15 17.30 9.50
C GLY A 102 10.58 17.77 10.84
N GLY A 103 9.72 16.96 11.47
CA GLY A 103 9.08 17.27 12.75
C GLY A 103 8.00 18.35 12.71
N ARG A 104 7.61 18.84 11.53
CA ARG A 104 6.65 19.95 11.40
C ARG A 104 5.18 19.55 11.46
N LEU A 105 4.84 18.29 11.15
CA LEU A 105 3.44 17.84 11.11
C LEU A 105 2.86 17.62 12.51
N LEU A 106 3.67 17.13 13.44
CA LEU A 106 3.27 16.86 14.83
C LEU A 106 4.29 17.49 15.79
N PRO A 107 4.26 18.84 15.97
CA PRO A 107 5.13 19.52 16.92
C PRO A 107 4.82 19.02 18.34
N GLY A 108 5.77 18.33 18.96
CA GLY A 108 5.63 17.75 20.30
C GLY A 108 5.56 16.22 20.36
N LEU A 109 5.45 15.53 19.22
CA LEU A 109 5.62 14.07 19.11
C LEU A 109 6.96 13.67 18.48
N SER A 110 7.90 14.61 18.38
CA SER A 110 9.29 14.23 18.20
C SER A 110 9.71 13.48 19.46
N VAL A 111 9.71 12.15 19.38
CA VAL A 111 10.67 11.38 20.17
C VAL A 111 12.01 11.92 19.71
N SER A 112 12.57 12.86 20.49
CA SER A 112 13.98 13.18 20.42
C SER A 112 14.67 11.84 20.38
N ASP A 113 15.39 11.60 19.30
CA ASP A 113 16.18 10.40 19.06
C ASP A 113 16.67 9.91 20.41
N THR A 114 16.27 8.70 20.81
CA THR A 114 16.96 7.96 21.85
C THR A 114 18.32 7.56 21.29
N GLY A 115 19.08 8.53 20.81
CA GLY A 115 20.52 8.49 20.82
C GLY A 115 20.84 8.57 22.30
N TYR A 116 21.17 7.41 22.87
CA TYR A 116 22.02 7.33 24.05
C TYR A 116 23.01 8.49 23.96
N GLU A 117 22.85 9.51 24.81
CA GLU A 117 23.71 10.68 24.76
C GLU A 117 25.14 10.13 24.82
N LEU A 118 26.00 10.52 23.88
CA LEU A 118 27.40 10.12 23.94
C LEU A 118 28.04 10.57 25.27
N GLU A 119 27.42 11.53 25.96
CA GLU A 119 27.64 11.91 27.36
C GLU A 119 27.48 10.75 28.38
N ASP A 120 26.55 9.81 28.20
CA ASP A 120 26.29 8.70 29.15
C ASP A 120 27.20 7.48 28.89
N LEU A 121 27.91 7.47 27.75
CA LEU A 121 28.83 6.40 27.33
C LEU A 121 30.31 6.70 27.57
N LEU A 122 30.67 7.91 28.03
CA LEU A 122 32.05 8.26 28.40
C LEU A 122 32.18 8.44 29.92
N PRO A 123 32.49 7.38 30.68
CA PRO A 123 32.92 7.55 32.06
C PRO A 123 34.31 8.18 32.04
N GLY A 124 34.36 9.50 32.26
CA GLY A 124 35.61 10.17 32.58
C GLY A 124 35.94 11.36 31.70
N TYR A 125 35.12 12.42 31.78
CA TYR A 125 35.65 13.80 31.68
C TYR A 125 35.48 14.65 32.94
N SER A 126 34.59 14.26 33.85
CA SER A 126 34.40 14.92 35.16
C SER A 126 35.34 14.39 36.25
N GLY A 127 35.96 13.22 36.05
CA GLY A 127 36.82 12.58 37.06
C GLY A 127 38.18 13.25 37.26
N PHE A 128 38.68 14.02 36.29
CA PHE A 128 39.99 14.66 36.38
C PHE A 128 39.96 16.10 36.91
N GLU A 129 38.82 16.78 36.89
CA GLU A 129 38.70 18.07 37.58
C GLU A 129 38.81 17.89 39.10
N GLY A 130 38.24 16.80 39.65
CA GLY A 130 38.38 16.46 41.07
C GLY A 130 39.81 16.15 41.52
N LEU A 131 40.69 15.70 40.61
CA LEU A 131 42.10 15.43 40.90
C LEU A 131 42.99 16.67 40.79
N ALA A 132 42.57 17.70 40.04
CA ALA A 132 43.29 18.97 39.97
C ALA A 132 43.08 19.82 41.23
N GLU A 133 41.93 19.66 41.89
CA GLU A 133 41.56 20.43 43.09
C GLU A 133 42.23 19.89 44.37
N GLU A 134 42.67 18.63 44.40
CA GLU A 134 43.40 18.04 45.55
C GLU A 134 44.89 18.44 45.59
N SER A 135 45.47 18.92 44.50
CA SER A 135 46.90 19.31 44.47
C SER A 135 47.18 20.75 44.88
N THR A 136 46.16 21.57 45.12
CA THR A 136 46.33 22.96 45.59
C THR A 136 45.71 23.11 46.98
N GLY A 137 46.30 22.39 47.94
CA GLY A 137 46.33 22.82 49.33
C GLY A 137 47.23 24.03 49.52
#